data_AF-A0A285I6E3-F1
#
_entry.id   AF-A0A285I6E3-F1
#
_cell.length_a   1.000
_cell.length_b   1.000
_cell.length_c   1.000
_cell.angle_alpha   90.00
_cell.angle_beta   90.00
_cell.angle_gamma   90.00
#
_symmetry.space_group_name_H-M   'P 1'
#
loop_
_entity.id
_entity.type
_entity.pdbx_description
1 polymer ?
#
loop_
_entity_poly.entity_id
_entity_poly.type
_entity_poly.pdbx_seq_one_letter_code
_entity_poly.pdbx_strand_id
1 'polypeptide(L)'
;MGVEAIKVKEASYKQDTKDKTVFYDLRGISNKNQLYKSTLEALKDLKGVGVINSDSQLDDLAANITKVSVLKEKPENITELILKYDRIVLEPTIIESKWYENQKAEVKKKLGTMINIVDKSSLELANKLVKRVDFIIVEFKDDTKIPLEIVLAEAQKSNCQVVMKVKDRQEGQIVFGVLECGADGIIVKINDLYQLYDIYEDVKKMNQKLTQNIIKLRVKRTFYAGMGERACIDFTTKLEKDEGVLLGSFSNGGLLACSETHPLPYMPTRPFRVNAGSLHSYALGKENRTWYLSDLEAGAQLLIVNTKGEARYGTVGRIKIERRPLLCIVAEKPNHEMVNLFMQADWHVRIFDAKGSPVNITNLKPGDEILGYSSQSGRHVGVKVDELIIEQ
;
A
#
# COMPACT_ATOMS: atom_id res chain seq x y z
N MET A 1 35.52 18.81 -23.51
CA MET A 1 34.38 19.60 -22.98
C MET A 1 33.54 18.65 -22.15
N GLY A 2 33.63 18.76 -20.82
CA GLY A 2 32.90 17.90 -19.90
C GLY A 2 31.42 18.27 -19.89
N VAL A 3 30.55 17.32 -20.20
CA VAL A 3 29.11 17.48 -20.02
C VAL A 3 28.85 17.33 -18.53
N GLU A 4 28.63 18.44 -17.83
CA GLU A 4 28.11 18.41 -16.46
C GLU A 4 26.75 17.70 -16.49
N ALA A 5 26.70 16.49 -15.94
CA ALA A 5 25.45 15.81 -15.72
C ALA A 5 24.60 16.65 -14.75
N ILE A 6 23.49 17.19 -15.26
CA ILE A 6 22.49 17.88 -14.45
C ILE A 6 22.07 16.92 -13.34
N LYS A 7 22.50 17.20 -12.10
CA LYS A 7 22.03 16.49 -10.91
C LYS A 7 20.56 16.83 -10.71
N VAL A 8 19.67 16.06 -11.33
CA VAL A 8 18.26 16.03 -10.92
C VAL A 8 18.25 15.56 -9.48
N LYS A 9 17.81 16.41 -8.55
CA LYS A 9 17.59 16.00 -7.16
C LYS A 9 16.55 14.87 -7.19
N GLU A 10 16.96 13.66 -6.81
CA GLU A 10 16.01 12.58 -6.51
C GLU A 10 15.18 13.06 -5.32
N ALA A 11 13.91 13.38 -5.56
CA ALA A 11 12.95 13.59 -4.49
C ALA A 11 12.73 12.24 -3.81
N SER A 12 13.15 12.10 -2.56
CA SER A 12 12.79 10.95 -1.74
C SER A 12 11.34 11.11 -1.30
N TYR A 13 10.44 10.33 -1.89
CA TYR A 13 9.05 10.29 -1.49
C TYR A 13 8.93 9.43 -0.23
N LYS A 14 9.02 10.05 0.95
CA LYS A 14 8.56 9.38 2.18
C LYS A 14 7.04 9.47 2.20
N GLN A 15 6.39 8.38 1.83
CA GLN A 15 4.95 8.23 1.95
C GLN A 15 4.63 8.15 3.45
N ASP A 16 4.11 9.24 4.02
CA ASP A 16 3.55 9.21 5.37
C ASP A 16 2.17 8.54 5.28
N THR A 17 2.16 7.20 5.27
CA THR A 17 0.94 6.43 5.12
C THR A 17 0.17 6.42 6.45
N LYS A 18 -0.65 7.45 6.66
CA LYS A 18 -1.68 7.41 7.70
C LYS A 18 -2.65 6.27 7.41
N ASP A 19 -3.05 5.56 8.46
CA ASP A 19 -4.06 4.51 8.37
C ASP A 19 -5.35 5.07 7.75
N LYS A 20 -5.84 4.39 6.71
CA LYS A 20 -7.10 4.68 6.04
C LYS A 20 -8.27 4.28 6.92
N THR A 21 -9.33 5.08 6.91
CA THR A 21 -10.54 4.83 7.69
C THR A 21 -11.76 4.67 6.79
N VAL A 22 -12.66 3.75 7.12
CA VAL A 22 -14.00 3.69 6.52
C VAL A 22 -15.04 4.20 7.52
N PHE A 23 -15.93 5.05 7.04
CA PHE A 23 -17.09 5.53 7.78
C PHE A 23 -18.37 5.03 7.10
N TYR A 24 -19.27 4.46 7.88
CA TYR A 24 -20.58 4.02 7.41
C TYR A 24 -21.64 5.06 7.73
N ASP A 25 -22.26 5.61 6.68
CA ASP A 25 -23.34 6.58 6.81
C ASP A 25 -24.67 5.86 6.98
N LEU A 26 -25.18 5.85 8.21
CA LEU A 26 -26.46 5.24 8.56
C LEU A 26 -27.60 6.26 8.62
N ARG A 27 -27.31 7.54 8.35
CA ARG A 27 -28.34 8.60 8.36
C ARG A 27 -29.42 8.26 7.34
N GLY A 28 -30.68 8.41 7.77
CA GLY A 28 -31.85 8.10 6.93
C GLY A 28 -32.25 6.63 6.91
N ILE A 29 -31.54 5.73 7.61
CA ILE A 29 -31.99 4.37 7.86
C ILE A 29 -32.69 4.34 9.23
N SER A 30 -33.95 3.87 9.25
CA SER A 30 -34.70 3.75 10.51
C SER A 30 -34.03 2.75 11.47
N ASN A 31 -33.99 3.05 12.77
CA ASN A 31 -33.49 2.11 13.80
C ASN A 31 -34.33 0.82 13.92
N LYS A 32 -35.56 0.84 13.40
CA LYS A 32 -36.42 -0.36 13.30
C LYS A 32 -36.07 -1.22 12.09
N ASN A 33 -35.31 -0.70 11.13
CA ASN A 33 -34.91 -1.42 9.93
C ASN A 33 -33.95 -2.58 10.31
N GLN A 34 -34.18 -3.76 9.74
CA GLN A 34 -33.33 -4.93 9.96
C GLN A 34 -31.89 -4.68 9.53
N LEU A 35 -31.67 -4.00 8.40
CA LEU A 35 -30.34 -3.63 7.92
C LEU A 35 -29.58 -2.77 8.94
N TYR A 36 -30.28 -1.82 9.59
CA TYR A 36 -29.67 -0.98 10.63
C TYR A 36 -29.13 -1.84 11.78
N LYS A 37 -30.00 -2.69 12.35
CA LYS A 37 -29.64 -3.56 13.49
C LYS A 37 -28.52 -4.53 13.13
N SER A 38 -28.62 -5.19 11.98
CA SER A 38 -27.60 -6.13 11.52
C SER A 38 -26.27 -5.43 11.21
N THR A 39 -26.30 -4.20 10.71
CA THR A 39 -25.09 -3.39 10.51
C THR A 39 -24.43 -3.07 11.85
N LEU A 40 -25.19 -2.62 12.85
CA LEU A 40 -24.63 -2.34 14.18
C LEU A 40 -23.99 -3.58 14.82
N GLU A 41 -24.62 -4.74 14.67
CA GLU A 41 -24.05 -5.99 15.16
C GLU A 41 -22.73 -6.33 14.47
N ALA A 42 -22.70 -6.26 13.13
CA ALA A 42 -21.50 -6.52 12.34
C ALA A 42 -20.33 -5.59 12.72
N LEU A 43 -20.61 -4.31 12.99
CA LEU A 43 -19.58 -3.32 13.31
C LEU A 43 -18.88 -3.56 14.66
N LYS A 44 -19.50 -4.30 15.60
CA LYS A 44 -18.90 -4.57 16.93
C LYS A 44 -17.56 -5.30 16.81
N ASP A 45 -17.44 -6.19 15.84
CA ASP A 45 -16.25 -7.02 15.64
C ASP A 45 -15.17 -6.35 14.78
N LEU A 46 -15.47 -5.17 14.21
CA LEU A 46 -14.56 -4.46 13.32
C LEU A 46 -13.71 -3.43 14.08
N LYS A 47 -12.49 -3.19 13.63
CA LYS A 47 -11.55 -2.23 14.23
C LYS A 47 -11.28 -1.08 13.28
N GLY A 48 -11.17 0.14 13.81
CA GLY A 48 -10.81 1.31 13.01
C GLY A 48 -11.91 1.76 12.03
N VAL A 49 -13.17 1.50 12.37
CA VAL A 49 -14.35 1.95 11.60
C VAL A 49 -15.03 3.12 12.31
N GLY A 50 -15.70 3.97 11.54
CA GLY A 50 -16.57 5.01 12.07
C GLY A 50 -18.00 4.90 11.60
N VAL A 51 -18.92 5.52 12.33
CA VAL A 51 -20.33 5.61 11.96
C VAL A 51 -20.76 7.05 12.00
N ILE A 52 -21.45 7.46 10.94
CA ILE A 52 -22.15 8.74 10.87
C ILE A 52 -23.63 8.46 11.06
N ASN A 53 -24.23 9.07 12.08
CA ASN A 53 -25.66 8.92 12.33
C ASN A 53 -26.26 10.13 13.07
N SER A 54 -27.58 10.14 13.27
CA SER A 54 -28.27 11.12 14.12
C SER A 54 -27.95 10.92 15.60
N ASP A 55 -27.94 12.02 16.35
CA ASP A 55 -27.45 12.11 17.73
C ASP A 55 -28.07 11.11 18.72
N SER A 56 -29.35 10.76 18.56
CA SER A 56 -30.09 9.85 19.43
C SER A 56 -29.76 8.37 19.23
N GLN A 57 -29.02 8.02 18.17
CA GLN A 57 -28.76 6.63 17.76
C GLN A 57 -27.28 6.24 17.87
N LEU A 58 -26.41 7.19 18.20
CA LEU A 58 -24.98 6.98 18.38
C LEU A 58 -24.62 6.48 19.79
N ASP A 59 -25.51 6.67 20.77
CA ASP A 59 -25.30 6.19 22.16
C ASP A 59 -25.10 4.68 22.22
N ASP A 60 -25.91 3.94 21.44
CA ASP A 60 -25.94 2.48 21.43
C ASP A 60 -24.74 1.83 20.72
N LEU A 61 -23.85 2.63 20.12
CA LEU A 61 -22.67 2.13 19.42
C LEU A 61 -21.59 1.67 20.40
N ALA A 62 -20.94 0.54 20.06
CA ALA A 62 -19.81 0.00 20.79
C ALA A 62 -18.63 0.99 20.86
N ALA A 63 -17.85 0.92 21.95
CA ALA A 63 -16.78 1.87 22.25
C ALA A 63 -15.61 1.87 21.25
N ASN A 64 -15.45 0.80 20.47
CA ASN A 64 -14.45 0.69 19.41
C ASN A 64 -14.82 1.42 18.11
N ILE A 65 -16.07 1.89 17.98
CA ILE A 65 -16.57 2.58 16.79
C ILE A 65 -16.35 4.08 16.96
N THR A 66 -15.69 4.72 15.99
CA THR A 66 -15.58 6.18 15.96
C THR A 66 -16.95 6.80 15.72
N LYS A 67 -17.52 7.48 16.72
CA LYS A 67 -18.84 8.10 16.63
C LYS A 67 -18.74 9.50 16.01
N VAL A 68 -19.41 9.71 14.88
CA VAL A 68 -19.38 10.98 14.14
C VAL A 68 -20.77 11.60 14.13
N SER A 69 -20.92 12.77 14.77
CA SER A 69 -22.15 13.56 14.74
C SER A 69 -22.05 14.68 13.69
N VAL A 70 -23.16 14.99 13.04
CA VAL A 70 -23.28 16.08 12.04
C VAL A 70 -24.34 17.06 12.50
N LEU A 71 -23.91 18.27 12.83
CA LEU A 71 -24.76 19.33 13.37
C LEU A 71 -25.09 20.36 12.30
N LYS A 72 -26.39 20.57 12.09
CA LYS A 72 -26.91 21.58 11.15
C LYS A 72 -26.95 22.99 11.74
N GLU A 73 -27.01 23.08 13.07
CA GLU A 73 -27.15 24.32 13.81
C GLU A 73 -26.03 24.46 14.84
N LYS A 74 -25.83 25.67 15.34
CA LYS A 74 -24.83 25.95 16.38
C LYS A 74 -25.25 25.23 17.66
N PRO A 75 -24.41 24.37 18.24
CA PRO A 75 -24.74 23.74 19.51
C PRO A 75 -24.71 24.78 20.63
N GLU A 76 -25.69 24.73 21.53
CA GLU A 76 -25.73 25.56 22.73
C GLU A 76 -24.57 25.21 23.68
N ASN A 77 -24.25 23.91 23.77
CA ASN A 77 -23.15 23.39 24.60
C ASN A 77 -22.32 22.35 23.82
N ILE A 78 -21.22 22.79 23.20
CA ILE A 78 -20.33 21.87 22.46
C ILE A 78 -19.59 20.90 23.39
N THR A 79 -19.36 21.27 24.66
CA THR A 79 -18.63 20.47 25.64
C THR A 79 -19.34 19.16 25.95
N GLU A 80 -20.67 19.16 26.03
CA GLU A 80 -21.45 17.93 26.21
C GLU A 80 -21.32 16.98 25.00
N LEU A 81 -21.33 17.53 23.78
CA LEU A 81 -21.22 16.75 22.56
C LEU A 81 -19.83 16.10 22.41
N ILE A 82 -18.78 16.77 22.88
CA ILE A 82 -17.39 16.28 22.86
C ILE A 82 -17.19 15.08 23.80
N LEU A 83 -17.97 14.98 24.87
CA LEU A 83 -17.96 13.80 25.76
C LEU A 83 -18.61 12.58 25.10
N LYS A 84 -19.58 12.83 24.22
CA LYS A 84 -20.41 11.80 23.60
C LYS A 84 -19.87 11.29 22.26
N TYR A 85 -19.21 12.16 21.49
CA TYR A 85 -18.76 11.87 20.14
C TYR A 85 -17.25 12.02 19.96
N ASP A 86 -16.67 11.19 19.10
CA ASP A 86 -15.25 11.25 18.78
C ASP A 86 -14.92 12.34 17.77
N ARG A 87 -15.87 12.60 16.87
CA ARG A 87 -15.77 13.63 15.84
C ARG A 87 -17.08 14.38 15.70
N ILE A 88 -16.98 15.69 15.53
CA ILE A 88 -18.14 16.57 15.32
C ILE A 88 -17.96 17.28 13.99
N VAL A 89 -18.98 17.22 13.15
CA VAL A 89 -19.03 17.87 11.84
C VAL A 89 -19.99 19.06 11.95
N LEU A 90 -19.48 20.25 11.65
CA LEU A 90 -20.24 21.49 11.65
C LEU A 90 -20.44 22.00 10.22
N GLU A 91 -21.57 22.65 9.96
CA GLU A 91 -21.81 23.34 8.68
C GLU A 91 -20.71 24.40 8.38
N PRO A 92 -20.31 24.58 7.12
CA PRO A 92 -19.31 25.57 6.72
C PRO A 92 -19.55 26.98 7.29
N THR A 93 -20.81 27.42 7.32
CA THR A 93 -21.21 28.74 7.84
C THR A 93 -20.96 28.88 9.35
N ILE A 94 -21.01 27.78 10.10
CA ILE A 94 -20.67 27.76 11.52
C ILE A 94 -19.15 27.88 11.69
N ILE A 95 -18.37 27.14 10.89
CA ILE A 95 -16.90 27.20 10.90
C ILE A 95 -16.38 28.61 10.60
N GLU A 96 -17.04 29.36 9.72
CA GLU A 96 -16.66 30.74 9.40
C GLU A 96 -17.11 31.78 10.44
N SER A 97 -17.90 31.37 11.45
CA SER A 97 -18.46 32.29 12.43
C SER A 97 -17.51 32.61 13.58
N LYS A 98 -17.72 33.76 14.24
CA LYS A 98 -17.01 34.13 15.49
C LYS A 98 -17.21 33.11 16.61
N TRP A 99 -18.35 32.41 16.61
CA TRP A 99 -18.63 31.38 17.61
C TRP A 99 -17.59 30.26 17.51
N TYR A 100 -17.27 29.79 16.30
CA TYR A 100 -16.26 28.74 16.12
C TYR A 100 -14.87 29.19 16.59
N GLU A 101 -14.47 30.42 16.27
CA GLU A 101 -13.18 30.98 16.72
C GLU A 101 -13.04 30.99 18.25
N ASN A 102 -14.13 31.28 18.97
CA ASN A 102 -14.15 31.29 20.42
C ASN A 102 -14.11 29.89 21.03
N GLN A 103 -14.70 28.89 20.37
CA GLN A 103 -14.87 27.54 20.91
C GLN A 103 -13.74 26.59 20.54
N LYS A 104 -13.14 26.73 19.35
CA LYS A 104 -12.20 25.73 18.77
C LYS A 104 -11.01 25.38 19.67
N ALA A 105 -10.54 26.32 20.49
CA ALA A 105 -9.40 26.10 21.39
C ALA A 105 -9.76 25.23 22.60
N GLU A 106 -11.03 25.22 23.01
CA GLU A 106 -11.53 24.43 24.14
C GLU A 106 -11.86 22.99 23.73
N VAL A 107 -12.04 22.75 22.42
CA VAL A 107 -12.39 21.44 21.89
C VAL A 107 -11.16 20.55 21.74
N LYS A 108 -11.06 19.52 22.58
CA LYS A 108 -9.97 18.51 22.54
C LYS A 108 -10.21 17.35 21.56
N LYS A 109 -11.39 17.26 20.96
CA LYS A 109 -11.76 16.24 19.95
C LYS A 109 -11.61 16.81 18.54
N LYS A 110 -11.64 15.96 17.52
CA LYS A 110 -11.51 16.41 16.12
C LYS A 110 -12.79 17.12 15.67
N LEU A 111 -12.66 18.38 15.26
CA LEU A 111 -13.71 19.15 14.60
C LEU A 111 -13.55 19.08 13.10
N GLY A 112 -14.66 18.93 12.40
CA GLY A 112 -14.69 18.87 10.96
C GLY A 112 -15.84 19.63 10.34
N THR A 113 -15.87 19.59 9.02
CA THR A 113 -16.96 20.18 8.24
C THR A 113 -17.27 19.29 7.05
N MET A 114 -18.48 19.43 6.51
CA MET A 114 -18.94 18.69 5.34
C MET A 114 -19.29 19.68 4.24
N ILE A 115 -18.81 19.45 3.03
CA ILE A 115 -19.05 20.31 1.88
C ILE A 115 -19.33 19.50 0.62
N ASN A 116 -20.37 19.91 -0.10
CA ASN A 116 -20.68 19.40 -1.42
C ASN A 116 -20.01 20.33 -2.45
N ILE A 117 -19.05 19.81 -3.19
CA ILE A 117 -18.27 20.54 -4.20
C ILE A 117 -18.94 20.33 -5.55
N VAL A 118 -19.62 21.39 -6.01
CA VAL A 118 -20.45 21.38 -7.22
C VAL A 118 -19.95 22.35 -8.29
N ASP A 119 -19.04 23.25 -7.92
CA ASP A 119 -18.49 24.32 -8.75
C ASP A 119 -17.15 24.85 -8.18
N LYS A 120 -16.60 25.86 -8.84
CA LYS A 120 -15.35 26.52 -8.42
C LYS A 120 -15.47 27.19 -7.04
N SER A 121 -16.59 27.84 -6.75
CA SER A 121 -16.80 28.59 -5.49
C SER A 121 -16.81 27.65 -4.27
N SER A 122 -17.50 26.52 -4.38
CA SER A 122 -17.54 25.48 -3.35
C SER A 122 -16.18 24.78 -3.17
N LEU A 123 -15.40 24.61 -4.24
CA LEU A 123 -14.02 24.12 -4.16
C LEU A 123 -13.08 25.10 -3.44
N GLU A 124 -13.17 26.39 -3.77
CA GLU A 124 -12.39 27.45 -3.10
C GLU A 124 -12.74 27.53 -1.61
N LEU A 125 -14.02 27.39 -1.25
CA LEU A 125 -14.46 27.30 0.13
C LEU A 125 -13.86 26.07 0.83
N ALA A 126 -13.88 24.89 0.20
CA ALA A 126 -13.27 23.68 0.77
C ALA A 126 -11.78 23.88 1.11
N ASN A 127 -11.01 24.47 0.18
CA ASN A 127 -9.59 24.78 0.39
C ASN A 127 -9.34 25.76 1.54
N LYS A 128 -10.24 26.73 1.74
CA LYS A 128 -10.19 27.63 2.90
C LYS A 128 -10.48 26.89 4.20
N LEU A 129 -11.48 26.01 4.20
CA LEU A 129 -11.92 25.28 5.40
C LEU A 129 -10.90 24.24 5.86
N VAL A 130 -10.20 23.58 4.94
CA VAL A 130 -9.09 22.65 5.23
C VAL A 130 -8.04 23.25 6.18
N LYS A 131 -7.84 24.57 6.17
CA LYS A 131 -6.89 25.25 7.09
C LYS A 131 -7.45 25.52 8.47
N ARG A 132 -8.75 25.31 8.66
CA ARG A 132 -9.49 25.71 9.87
C ARG A 132 -9.90 24.50 10.71
N VAL A 133 -10.04 23.32 10.13
CA VAL A 133 -10.60 22.13 10.78
C VAL A 133 -9.61 20.96 10.83
N ASP A 134 -9.85 19.98 11.69
CA ASP A 134 -9.03 18.76 11.82
C ASP A 134 -9.35 17.74 10.72
N PHE A 135 -10.57 17.78 10.17
CA PHE A 135 -10.95 16.94 9.03
C PHE A 135 -12.07 17.58 8.20
N ILE A 136 -12.09 17.30 6.91
CA ILE A 136 -13.14 17.73 5.99
C ILE A 136 -13.76 16.52 5.32
N ILE A 137 -15.10 16.50 5.25
CA ILE A 137 -15.87 15.56 4.46
C ILE A 137 -16.24 16.24 3.15
N VAL A 138 -15.85 15.64 2.03
CA VAL A 138 -16.16 16.15 0.69
C VAL A 138 -17.05 15.18 -0.08
N GLU A 139 -18.02 15.72 -0.80
CA GLU A 139 -18.81 15.02 -1.80
C GLU A 139 -18.71 15.82 -3.10
N PHE A 140 -18.42 15.15 -4.22
CA PHE A 140 -18.24 15.80 -5.52
C PHE A 140 -19.43 15.53 -6.43
N LYS A 141 -19.87 16.56 -7.16
CA LYS A 141 -20.89 16.43 -8.20
C LYS A 141 -20.40 15.60 -9.39
N ASP A 142 -19.17 15.88 -9.83
CA ASP A 142 -18.59 15.31 -11.04
C ASP A 142 -17.80 14.03 -10.74
N ASP A 143 -17.73 13.11 -11.70
CA ASP A 143 -17.02 11.83 -11.53
C ASP A 143 -15.49 11.97 -11.52
N THR A 144 -14.96 13.04 -12.11
CA THR A 144 -13.53 13.33 -12.15
C THR A 144 -12.92 13.50 -10.76
N LYS A 145 -11.66 13.09 -10.59
CA LYS A 145 -10.93 13.24 -9.31
C LYS A 145 -10.07 14.49 -9.24
N ILE A 146 -10.05 15.33 -10.28
CA ILE A 146 -9.32 16.61 -10.29
C ILE A 146 -9.70 17.50 -9.08
N PRO A 147 -10.98 17.69 -8.72
CA PRO A 147 -11.32 18.47 -7.53
C PRO A 147 -10.78 17.87 -6.23
N LEU A 148 -10.76 16.54 -6.10
CA LEU A 148 -10.18 15.85 -4.95
C LEU A 148 -8.66 16.07 -4.89
N GLU A 149 -7.95 15.98 -6.02
CA GLU A 149 -6.51 16.27 -6.09
C GLU A 149 -6.20 17.67 -5.56
N ILE A 150 -7.00 18.67 -5.93
CA ILE A 150 -6.84 20.05 -5.49
C ILE A 150 -7.04 20.17 -3.96
N VAL A 151 -8.09 19.55 -3.41
CA VAL A 151 -8.34 19.56 -1.96
C VAL A 151 -7.23 18.84 -1.20
N LEU A 152 -6.78 17.68 -1.68
CA LEU A 152 -5.69 16.92 -1.08
C LEU A 152 -4.38 17.71 -1.08
N ALA A 153 -4.04 18.36 -2.20
CA ALA A 153 -2.83 19.18 -2.30
C ALA A 153 -2.84 20.37 -1.33
N GLU A 154 -4.00 20.96 -1.06
CA GLU A 154 -4.13 21.99 -0.03
C GLU A 154 -4.09 21.40 1.39
N ALA A 155 -4.73 20.25 1.59
CA ALA A 155 -4.74 19.55 2.86
C ALA A 155 -3.36 19.10 3.31
N GLN A 156 -2.47 18.69 2.39
CA GLN A 156 -1.07 18.37 2.68
C GLN A 156 -0.28 19.54 3.27
N LYS A 157 -0.70 20.79 3.01
CA LYS A 157 -0.09 22.00 3.62
C LYS A 157 -0.64 22.28 5.03
N SER A 158 -1.57 21.46 5.50
CA SER A 158 -2.24 21.52 6.79
C SER A 158 -2.19 20.14 7.48
N ASN A 159 -2.71 20.02 8.69
CA ASN A 159 -2.90 18.72 9.34
C ASN A 159 -4.34 18.18 9.17
N CYS A 160 -5.15 18.79 8.31
CA CYS A 160 -6.53 18.39 8.08
C CYS A 160 -6.62 17.06 7.34
N GLN A 161 -7.42 16.14 7.86
CA GLN A 161 -7.73 14.89 7.19
C GLN A 161 -8.80 15.09 6.12
N VAL A 162 -8.67 14.45 4.96
CA VAL A 162 -9.68 14.49 3.91
C VAL A 162 -10.44 13.18 3.88
N VAL A 163 -11.75 13.23 4.05
CA VAL A 163 -12.65 12.09 3.95
C VAL A 163 -13.61 12.32 2.78
N MET A 164 -13.67 11.39 1.84
CA MET A 164 -14.56 11.54 0.68
C MET A 164 -15.76 10.62 0.79
N LYS A 165 -16.96 11.16 0.56
CA LYS A 165 -18.15 10.32 0.34
C LYS A 165 -18.07 9.69 -1.05
N VAL A 166 -18.20 8.36 -1.11
CA VAL A 166 -18.10 7.57 -2.33
C VAL A 166 -19.41 6.84 -2.63
N LYS A 167 -19.64 6.57 -3.91
CA LYS A 167 -20.84 5.92 -4.45
C LYS A 167 -20.79 4.41 -4.23
N ASP A 168 -19.61 3.82 -4.35
CA ASP A 168 -19.41 2.37 -4.26
C ASP A 168 -17.97 1.99 -3.84
N ARG A 169 -17.74 0.68 -3.76
CA ARG A 169 -16.45 0.06 -3.43
C ARG A 169 -15.35 0.45 -4.42
N GLN A 170 -15.66 0.48 -5.72
CA GLN A 170 -14.68 0.73 -6.76
C GLN A 170 -14.17 2.17 -6.67
N GLU A 171 -15.07 3.14 -6.49
CA GLU A 171 -14.69 4.53 -6.26
C GLU A 171 -13.86 4.68 -4.97
N GLY A 172 -14.22 3.96 -3.91
CA GLY A 172 -13.42 3.90 -2.68
C GLY A 172 -11.97 3.47 -2.92
N GLN A 173 -11.76 2.40 -3.68
CA GLN A 173 -10.41 1.92 -4.02
C GLN A 173 -9.60 2.96 -4.82
N ILE A 174 -10.25 3.66 -5.76
CA ILE A 174 -9.61 4.71 -6.58
C ILE A 174 -9.19 5.89 -5.70
N VAL A 175 -10.09 6.36 -4.84
CA VAL A 175 -9.91 7.56 -4.01
C VAL A 175 -8.72 7.43 -3.04
N PHE A 176 -8.44 6.22 -2.56
CA PHE A 176 -7.27 5.97 -1.71
C PHE A 176 -5.92 6.07 -2.44
N GLY A 177 -5.90 6.03 -3.78
CA GLY A 177 -4.67 6.14 -4.59
C GLY A 177 -4.42 7.53 -5.20
N VAL A 178 -5.35 8.47 -5.09
CA VAL A 178 -5.26 9.80 -5.72
C VAL A 178 -4.07 10.59 -5.16
N LEU A 179 -3.19 11.13 -6.03
CA LEU A 179 -1.93 11.78 -5.64
C LEU A 179 -1.01 10.93 -4.73
N GLU A 180 -1.02 9.60 -4.89
CA GLU A 180 -0.21 8.62 -4.12
C GLU A 180 -0.55 8.51 -2.63
N CYS A 181 -1.10 9.57 -2.02
CA CYS A 181 -1.54 9.58 -0.63
C CYS A 181 -3.03 9.25 -0.51
N GLY A 182 -3.87 9.70 -1.44
CA GLY A 182 -5.33 9.55 -1.43
C GLY A 182 -6.02 10.24 -0.27
N ALA A 183 -7.36 10.08 -0.20
CA ALA A 183 -8.13 10.49 0.98
C ALA A 183 -7.69 9.70 2.23
N ASP A 184 -7.75 10.31 3.40
CA ASP A 184 -7.52 9.64 4.69
C ASP A 184 -8.66 8.68 5.06
N GLY A 185 -9.83 8.87 4.48
CA GLY A 185 -10.93 7.96 4.65
C GLY A 185 -12.01 8.10 3.59
N ILE A 186 -12.94 7.16 3.61
CA ILE A 186 -14.14 7.20 2.76
C ILE A 186 -15.41 7.09 3.61
N ILE A 187 -16.49 7.71 3.12
CA ILE A 187 -17.84 7.53 3.66
C ILE A 187 -18.66 6.76 2.65
N VAL A 188 -19.30 5.70 3.11
CA VAL A 188 -20.11 4.81 2.28
C VAL A 188 -21.50 4.69 2.87
N LYS A 189 -22.52 4.79 2.01
CA LYS A 189 -23.88 4.41 2.36
C LYS A 189 -24.03 2.91 2.16
N ILE A 190 -24.47 2.21 3.21
CA ILE A 190 -24.63 0.76 3.19
C ILE A 190 -25.97 0.36 2.58
N ASN A 191 -25.91 -0.55 1.60
CA ASN A 191 -27.09 -1.19 1.03
C ASN A 191 -27.31 -2.61 1.60
N ASP A 192 -26.22 -3.31 1.94
CA ASP A 192 -26.23 -4.66 2.51
C ASP A 192 -24.93 -4.96 3.29
N LEU A 193 -24.90 -6.08 4.02
CA LEU A 193 -23.73 -6.46 4.83
C LEU A 193 -22.55 -6.95 4.00
N TYR A 194 -22.75 -7.48 2.79
CA TYR A 194 -21.65 -7.93 1.95
C TYR A 194 -20.80 -6.73 1.52
N GLN A 195 -21.44 -5.65 1.09
CA GLN A 195 -20.77 -4.39 0.75
C GLN A 195 -19.96 -3.85 1.94
N LEU A 196 -20.51 -3.92 3.15
CA LEU A 196 -19.82 -3.49 4.37
C LEU A 196 -18.52 -4.29 4.59
N TYR A 197 -18.59 -5.61 4.60
CA TYR A 197 -17.40 -6.44 4.83
C TYR A 197 -16.36 -6.33 3.71
N ASP A 198 -16.81 -6.25 2.46
CA ASP A 198 -15.92 -6.10 1.31
C ASP A 198 -15.08 -4.82 1.37
N ILE A 199 -15.71 -3.69 1.71
CA ILE A 199 -15.02 -2.41 1.82
C ILE A 199 -14.12 -2.39 3.06
N TYR A 200 -14.58 -2.96 4.17
CA TYR A 200 -13.75 -3.09 5.36
C TYR A 200 -12.48 -3.89 5.10
N GLU A 201 -12.59 -5.05 4.44
CA GLU A 201 -11.43 -5.88 4.12
C GLU A 201 -10.47 -5.18 3.15
N ASP A 202 -10.97 -4.37 2.20
CA ASP A 202 -10.10 -3.56 1.35
C ASP A 202 -9.30 -2.53 2.16
N VAL A 203 -9.96 -1.77 3.04
CA VAL A 203 -9.29 -0.77 3.89
C VAL A 203 -8.30 -1.42 4.85
N LYS A 204 -8.69 -2.54 5.46
CA LYS A 204 -7.83 -3.33 6.34
C LYS A 204 -6.58 -3.84 5.61
N LYS A 205 -6.72 -4.32 4.37
CA LYS A 205 -5.59 -4.73 3.53
C LYS A 205 -4.67 -3.55 3.19
N MET A 206 -5.23 -2.36 2.94
CA MET A 206 -4.43 -1.16 2.68
C MET A 206 -3.61 -0.72 3.89
N ASN A 207 -4.17 -0.85 5.10
CA ASN A 207 -3.46 -0.52 6.35
C ASN A 207 -2.48 -1.62 6.80
N GLN A 208 -2.58 -2.81 6.22
CA GLN A 208 -1.69 -3.90 6.57
C GLN A 208 -0.30 -3.63 6.01
N LYS A 209 0.67 -3.44 6.90
CA LYS A 209 2.09 -3.45 6.52
C LYS A 209 2.45 -4.84 6.02
N LEU A 210 2.78 -4.94 4.74
CA LEU A 210 3.30 -6.16 4.15
C LEU A 210 4.76 -6.31 4.56
N THR A 211 5.09 -7.46 5.11
CA THR A 211 6.47 -7.80 5.50
C THR A 211 6.78 -9.21 5.09
N GLN A 212 8.04 -9.47 4.78
CA GLN A 212 8.57 -10.78 4.47
C GLN A 212 9.81 -11.04 5.33
N ASN A 213 9.91 -12.26 5.87
CA ASN A 213 11.06 -12.63 6.68
C ASN A 213 12.30 -12.83 5.78
N ILE A 214 13.20 -11.84 5.81
CA ILE A 214 14.49 -11.91 5.12
C ILE A 214 15.50 -12.62 6.01
N ILE A 215 16.18 -13.60 5.44
CA ILE A 215 17.21 -14.39 6.12
C ILE A 215 18.56 -14.22 5.44
N LYS A 216 19.62 -14.53 6.18
CA LYS A 216 20.97 -14.67 5.63
C LYS A 216 21.16 -16.08 5.09
N LEU A 217 21.69 -16.17 3.88
CA LEU A 217 22.09 -17.40 3.23
C LEU A 217 23.60 -17.41 3.06
N ARG A 218 24.25 -18.56 3.24
CA ARG A 218 25.69 -18.71 3.03
C ARG A 218 25.94 -19.29 1.65
N VAL A 219 26.67 -18.58 0.79
CA VAL A 219 27.08 -19.08 -0.52
C VAL A 219 27.95 -20.32 -0.34
N LYS A 220 27.58 -21.42 -0.98
CA LYS A 220 28.35 -22.68 -0.97
C LYS A 220 29.21 -22.81 -2.21
N ARG A 221 28.67 -22.44 -3.36
CA ARG A 221 29.39 -22.40 -4.64
C ARG A 221 28.66 -21.55 -5.66
N THR A 222 29.44 -21.07 -6.63
CA THR A 222 28.93 -20.51 -7.88
C THR A 222 29.56 -21.28 -9.04
N PHE A 223 28.82 -21.46 -10.13
CA PHE A 223 29.37 -22.10 -11.33
C PHE A 223 28.67 -21.60 -12.59
N TYR A 224 29.42 -21.58 -13.69
CA TYR A 224 28.89 -21.24 -15.00
C TYR A 224 28.00 -22.38 -15.51
N ALA A 225 26.77 -22.05 -15.93
CA ALA A 225 25.76 -23.00 -16.34
C ALA A 225 25.53 -23.04 -17.87
N GLY A 226 26.36 -22.34 -18.65
CA GLY A 226 26.21 -22.29 -20.11
C GLY A 226 25.21 -21.24 -20.59
N MET A 227 24.83 -21.33 -21.87
CA MET A 227 23.81 -20.47 -22.46
C MET A 227 22.40 -20.96 -22.10
N GLY A 228 21.51 -20.03 -21.75
CA GLY A 228 20.10 -20.33 -21.52
C GLY A 228 19.22 -19.08 -21.58
N GLU A 229 17.91 -19.27 -21.51
CA GLU A 229 16.93 -18.19 -21.45
C GLU A 229 16.85 -17.60 -20.03
N ARG A 230 17.05 -16.28 -19.93
CA ARG A 230 16.82 -15.51 -18.71
C ARG A 230 15.66 -14.55 -18.89
N ALA A 231 15.05 -14.16 -17.78
CA ALA A 231 14.03 -13.12 -17.72
C ALA A 231 14.55 -11.85 -17.03
N CYS A 232 14.01 -10.71 -17.46
CA CYS A 232 14.08 -9.42 -16.80
C CYS A 232 12.65 -9.01 -16.45
N ILE A 233 12.41 -8.61 -15.21
CA ILE A 233 11.09 -8.11 -14.79
C ILE A 233 11.13 -6.58 -14.90
N ASP A 234 10.24 -6.01 -15.70
CA ASP A 234 9.99 -4.57 -15.75
C ASP A 234 8.68 -4.26 -15.02
N PHE A 235 8.74 -3.48 -13.95
CA PHE A 235 7.58 -3.00 -13.22
C PHE A 235 7.01 -1.71 -13.82
N THR A 236 5.75 -1.41 -13.50
CA THR A 236 5.12 -0.11 -13.79
C THR A 236 5.45 0.98 -12.75
N THR A 237 6.17 0.59 -11.69
CA THR A 237 6.63 1.48 -10.61
C THR A 237 8.16 1.52 -10.59
N LYS A 238 8.73 2.60 -10.05
CA LYS A 238 10.13 2.61 -9.64
C LYS A 238 10.31 1.74 -8.38
N LEU A 239 11.51 1.23 -8.23
CA LEU A 239 12.06 0.47 -7.12
C LEU A 239 13.08 1.38 -6.43
N GLU A 240 13.14 1.28 -5.11
CA GLU A 240 14.14 1.94 -4.29
C GLU A 240 15.48 1.18 -4.32
N LYS A 241 16.55 1.83 -3.86
CA LYS A 241 17.91 1.28 -3.91
C LYS A 241 18.06 0.00 -3.09
N ASP A 242 17.29 -0.17 -2.05
CA ASP A 242 17.30 -1.38 -1.22
C ASP A 242 16.17 -2.36 -1.56
N GLU A 243 15.43 -2.13 -2.65
CA GLU A 243 14.33 -2.98 -3.11
C GLU A 243 14.75 -3.98 -4.21
N GLY A 244 14.08 -5.12 -4.18
CA GLY A 244 14.31 -6.24 -5.08
C GLY A 244 13.12 -7.19 -5.18
N VAL A 245 13.37 -8.35 -5.79
CA VAL A 245 12.39 -9.44 -5.91
C VAL A 245 13.00 -10.73 -5.37
N LEU A 246 12.20 -11.50 -4.64
CA LEU A 246 12.58 -12.79 -4.12
C LEU A 246 12.42 -13.87 -5.18
N LEU A 247 13.54 -14.53 -5.52
CA LEU A 247 13.64 -15.47 -6.63
C LEU A 247 14.41 -16.74 -6.23
N GLY A 248 13.94 -17.90 -6.63
CA GLY A 248 14.64 -19.18 -6.41
C GLY A 248 14.18 -20.26 -7.36
N SER A 249 15.00 -21.29 -7.63
CA SER A 249 14.54 -22.39 -8.50
C SER A 249 13.63 -23.39 -7.78
N PHE A 250 13.55 -23.33 -6.45
CA PHE A 250 12.76 -24.25 -5.62
C PHE A 250 11.65 -23.50 -4.89
N SER A 251 10.56 -24.21 -4.57
CA SER A 251 9.44 -23.67 -3.82
C SER A 251 9.78 -23.31 -2.36
N ASN A 252 10.87 -23.87 -1.83
CA ASN A 252 11.28 -23.77 -0.43
C ASN A 252 12.13 -22.53 -0.09
N GLY A 253 12.38 -21.64 -1.05
CA GLY A 253 13.10 -20.39 -0.81
C GLY A 253 13.93 -19.90 -2.00
N GLY A 254 14.66 -18.82 -1.77
CA GLY A 254 15.43 -18.16 -2.81
C GLY A 254 16.20 -16.95 -2.31
N LEU A 255 16.79 -16.21 -3.25
CA LEU A 255 17.66 -15.05 -3.02
C LEU A 255 16.87 -13.75 -3.29
N LEU A 256 17.31 -12.65 -2.67
CA LEU A 256 16.80 -11.32 -2.96
C LEU A 256 17.61 -10.68 -4.11
N ALA A 257 17.03 -10.68 -5.31
CA ALA A 257 17.63 -10.09 -6.49
C ALA A 257 17.51 -8.57 -6.46
N CYS A 258 18.60 -7.87 -6.76
CA CYS A 258 18.70 -6.41 -6.68
C CYS A 258 18.13 -5.74 -7.94
N SER A 259 17.47 -4.61 -7.76
CA SER A 259 17.00 -3.75 -8.84
C SER A 259 18.13 -3.04 -9.59
N GLU A 260 17.91 -2.65 -10.86
CA GLU A 260 18.81 -1.83 -11.67
C GLU A 260 18.80 -0.35 -11.25
N THR A 261 18.78 -0.07 -9.95
CA THR A 261 18.73 1.26 -9.31
C THR A 261 20.11 1.84 -9.03
N HIS A 262 21.15 1.02 -9.14
CA HIS A 262 22.53 1.39 -8.77
C HIS A 262 23.36 1.72 -10.02
N PRO A 263 24.07 2.87 -10.06
CA PRO A 263 24.83 3.30 -11.22
C PRO A 263 25.83 2.27 -11.74
N LEU A 264 26.06 2.34 -13.05
CA LEU A 264 27.01 1.53 -13.80
C LEU A 264 27.81 2.47 -14.73
N PRO A 265 29.11 2.20 -14.99
CA PRO A 265 29.94 3.10 -15.78
C PRO A 265 29.45 3.35 -17.22
N TYR A 266 28.76 2.38 -17.83
CA TYR A 266 28.46 2.38 -19.27
C TYR A 266 26.97 2.45 -19.61
N MET A 267 26.08 2.47 -18.61
CA MET A 267 24.64 2.52 -18.88
C MET A 267 23.87 3.25 -17.78
N PRO A 268 22.80 3.98 -18.14
CA PRO A 268 21.89 4.56 -17.16
C PRO A 268 21.18 3.46 -16.37
N THR A 269 20.73 3.81 -15.17
CA THR A 269 19.91 2.94 -14.34
C THR A 269 18.52 2.75 -14.96
N ARG A 270 17.89 1.62 -14.64
CA ARG A 270 16.49 1.35 -14.97
C ARG A 270 15.80 1.03 -13.64
N PRO A 271 15.40 2.05 -12.88
CA PRO A 271 14.92 1.85 -11.51
C PRO A 271 13.59 1.09 -11.43
N PHE A 272 13.02 0.63 -12.55
CA PHE A 272 11.83 -0.21 -12.61
C PHE A 272 12.16 -1.67 -12.94
N ARG A 273 13.44 -2.02 -13.14
CA ARG A 273 13.88 -3.32 -13.67
C ARG A 273 14.63 -4.15 -12.63
N VAL A 274 14.37 -5.45 -12.63
CA VAL A 274 15.18 -6.47 -11.95
C VAL A 274 15.74 -7.45 -12.97
N ASN A 275 17.07 -7.65 -12.97
CA ASN A 275 17.67 -8.79 -13.66
C ASN A 275 17.32 -10.03 -12.84
N ALA A 276 16.30 -10.74 -13.28
CA ALA A 276 15.75 -11.88 -12.55
C ALA A 276 16.59 -13.14 -12.82
N GLY A 277 15.93 -14.30 -12.92
CA GLY A 277 16.57 -15.57 -13.15
C GLY A 277 16.26 -16.22 -14.49
N SER A 278 16.54 -17.51 -14.60
CA SER A 278 16.08 -18.39 -15.67
C SER A 278 14.57 -18.62 -15.62
N LEU A 279 13.98 -19.07 -16.73
CA LEU A 279 12.53 -19.22 -16.90
C LEU A 279 11.83 -20.06 -15.81
N HIS A 280 12.48 -21.12 -15.33
CA HIS A 280 11.92 -22.02 -14.30
C HIS A 280 11.98 -21.45 -12.88
N SER A 281 12.62 -20.30 -12.66
CA SER A 281 12.71 -19.73 -11.32
C SER A 281 11.34 -19.23 -10.85
N TYR A 282 11.04 -19.44 -9.58
CA TYR A 282 9.88 -18.88 -8.92
C TYR A 282 10.11 -17.42 -8.54
N ALA A 283 9.07 -16.61 -8.67
CA ALA A 283 8.94 -15.28 -8.08
C ALA A 283 7.79 -15.25 -7.08
N LEU A 284 8.01 -14.61 -5.93
CA LEU A 284 6.96 -14.47 -4.92
C LEU A 284 5.96 -13.37 -5.31
N GLY A 285 4.69 -13.73 -5.32
CA GLY A 285 3.55 -12.90 -5.71
C GLY A 285 2.63 -12.51 -4.57
N LYS A 286 1.45 -12.02 -4.93
CA LYS A 286 0.37 -11.68 -4.00
C LYS A 286 -0.15 -12.89 -3.23
N GLU A 287 -0.52 -12.68 -1.97
CA GLU A 287 -1.16 -13.70 -1.11
C GLU A 287 -0.37 -15.01 -1.02
N ASN A 288 0.97 -14.92 -0.93
CA ASN A 288 1.88 -16.06 -0.83
C ASN A 288 1.83 -17.04 -2.03
N ARG A 289 1.36 -16.56 -3.19
CA ARG A 289 1.47 -17.29 -4.46
C ARG A 289 2.88 -17.20 -5.03
N THR A 290 3.34 -18.23 -5.71
CA THR A 290 4.57 -18.19 -6.52
C THR A 290 4.25 -18.30 -8.00
N TRP A 291 5.05 -17.65 -8.83
CA TRP A 291 4.93 -17.70 -10.30
C TRP A 291 6.22 -18.17 -10.90
N TYR A 292 6.18 -19.06 -11.89
CA TYR A 292 7.35 -19.24 -12.74
C TYR A 292 7.60 -17.96 -13.54
N LEU A 293 8.86 -17.59 -13.75
CA LEU A 293 9.19 -16.44 -14.59
C LEU A 293 8.70 -16.59 -16.03
N SER A 294 8.52 -17.82 -16.52
CA SER A 294 7.90 -18.12 -17.82
C SER A 294 6.42 -17.75 -17.90
N ASP A 295 5.72 -17.75 -16.78
CA ASP A 295 4.25 -17.65 -16.72
C ASP A 295 3.81 -16.22 -16.38
N LEU A 296 4.77 -15.32 -16.14
CA LEU A 296 4.49 -13.93 -15.82
C LEU A 296 4.12 -13.13 -17.06
N GLU A 297 2.97 -12.48 -16.98
CA GLU A 297 2.46 -11.57 -18.02
C GLU A 297 2.31 -10.13 -17.48
N ALA A 298 2.09 -9.20 -18.41
CA ALA A 298 1.76 -7.83 -18.05
C ALA A 298 0.50 -7.78 -17.18
N GLY A 299 0.52 -6.99 -16.11
CA GLY A 299 -0.56 -6.92 -15.12
C GLY A 299 -0.39 -7.88 -13.93
N ALA A 300 0.51 -8.87 -14.01
CA ALA A 300 0.81 -9.72 -12.86
C ALA A 300 1.31 -8.89 -11.66
N GLN A 301 0.96 -9.29 -10.44
CA GLN A 301 1.40 -8.62 -9.21
C GLN A 301 2.44 -9.47 -8.47
N LEU A 302 3.65 -8.90 -8.32
CA LEU A 302 4.73 -9.50 -7.55
C LEU A 302 4.98 -8.76 -6.24
N LEU A 303 5.55 -9.47 -5.27
CA LEU A 303 6.01 -8.87 -4.02
C LEU A 303 7.40 -8.23 -4.26
N ILE A 304 7.47 -6.91 -4.17
CA ILE A 304 8.71 -6.15 -4.05
C ILE A 304 9.07 -6.12 -2.57
N VAL A 305 10.31 -6.45 -2.24
CA VAL A 305 10.79 -6.54 -0.86
C VAL A 305 12.10 -5.77 -0.72
N ASN A 306 12.24 -5.01 0.37
CA ASN A 306 13.49 -4.34 0.68
C ASN A 306 14.44 -5.18 1.55
N THR A 307 15.67 -4.70 1.77
CA THR A 307 16.69 -5.41 2.56
C THR A 307 16.33 -5.63 4.03
N LYS A 308 15.31 -4.92 4.55
CA LYS A 308 14.78 -5.06 5.91
C LYS A 308 13.55 -5.97 6.00
N GLY A 309 13.04 -6.42 4.85
CA GLY A 309 11.84 -7.24 4.77
C GLY A 309 10.53 -6.45 4.71
N GLU A 310 10.55 -5.12 4.62
CA GLU A 310 9.35 -4.36 4.29
C GLU A 310 8.99 -4.64 2.83
N ALA A 311 7.69 -4.82 2.56
CA ALA A 311 7.23 -5.29 1.26
C ALA A 311 6.06 -4.46 0.74
N ARG A 312 5.86 -4.53 -0.58
CA ARG A 312 4.71 -3.96 -1.29
C ARG A 312 4.45 -4.72 -2.58
N TYR A 313 3.26 -4.56 -3.15
CA TYR A 313 2.98 -5.13 -4.46
C TYR A 313 3.45 -4.20 -5.58
N GLY A 314 4.08 -4.80 -6.59
CA GLY A 314 4.44 -4.16 -7.84
C GLY A 314 3.73 -4.82 -9.01
N THR A 315 3.14 -4.02 -9.88
CA THR A 315 2.56 -4.51 -11.14
C THR A 315 3.65 -4.68 -12.18
N VAL A 316 3.73 -5.87 -12.77
CA VAL A 316 4.62 -6.19 -13.89
C VAL A 316 4.08 -5.48 -15.14
N GLY A 317 4.90 -4.64 -15.77
CA GLY A 317 4.61 -4.03 -17.06
C GLY A 317 4.95 -4.96 -18.22
N ARG A 318 6.10 -5.66 -18.14
CA ARG A 318 6.47 -6.72 -19.08
C ARG A 318 7.56 -7.62 -18.52
N ILE A 319 7.69 -8.81 -19.09
CA ILE A 319 8.85 -9.69 -18.93
C ILE A 319 9.67 -9.67 -20.21
N LYS A 320 10.97 -9.38 -20.09
CA LYS A 320 11.91 -9.45 -21.22
C LYS A 320 12.70 -10.74 -21.13
N ILE A 321 12.46 -11.66 -22.07
CA ILE A 321 13.19 -12.93 -22.18
C ILE A 321 14.29 -12.82 -23.24
N GLU A 322 15.50 -13.27 -22.93
CA GLU A 322 16.62 -13.32 -23.88
C GLU A 322 17.58 -14.46 -23.54
N ARG A 323 18.30 -14.97 -24.54
CA ARG A 323 19.36 -15.98 -24.34
C ARG A 323 20.67 -15.33 -23.93
N ARG A 324 21.25 -15.78 -22.81
CA ARG A 324 22.51 -15.27 -22.25
C ARG A 324 23.32 -16.37 -21.56
N PRO A 325 24.62 -16.15 -21.34
CA PRO A 325 25.43 -16.93 -20.40
C PRO A 325 24.81 -16.88 -19.00
N LEU A 326 24.68 -18.02 -18.31
CA LEU A 326 24.08 -18.13 -16.97
C LEU A 326 25.12 -18.52 -15.91
N LEU A 327 24.95 -17.99 -14.71
CA LEU A 327 25.67 -18.35 -13.49
C LEU A 327 24.66 -18.92 -12.49
N CYS A 328 24.94 -20.10 -11.94
CA CYS A 328 24.17 -20.65 -10.83
C CYS A 328 24.83 -20.27 -9.51
N ILE A 329 24.04 -19.74 -8.59
CA ILE A 329 24.43 -19.48 -7.20
C ILE A 329 23.75 -20.55 -6.34
N VAL A 330 24.53 -21.33 -5.59
CA VAL A 330 24.02 -22.28 -4.60
C VAL A 330 24.32 -21.73 -3.21
N ALA A 331 23.29 -21.60 -2.39
CA ALA A 331 23.40 -21.07 -1.04
C ALA A 331 22.65 -21.95 -0.03
N GLU A 332 23.14 -21.93 1.20
CA GLU A 332 22.65 -22.72 2.32
C GLU A 332 21.85 -21.83 3.28
N LYS A 333 20.66 -22.29 3.65
CA LYS A 333 19.79 -21.68 4.66
C LYS A 333 20.29 -22.02 6.08
N PRO A 334 19.86 -21.30 7.13
CA PRO A 334 20.22 -21.63 8.52
C PRO A 334 19.85 -23.05 8.96
N ASN A 335 18.84 -23.66 8.33
CA ASN A 335 18.42 -25.04 8.57
C ASN A 335 19.16 -26.07 7.69
N HIS A 336 20.28 -25.70 7.06
CA HIS A 336 21.10 -26.55 6.17
C HIS A 336 20.47 -26.99 4.85
N GLU A 337 19.23 -26.60 4.58
CA GLU A 337 18.62 -26.82 3.27
C GLU A 337 19.26 -25.90 2.22
N MET A 338 19.46 -26.44 1.03
CA MET A 338 20.04 -25.72 -0.10
C MET A 338 18.95 -25.01 -0.90
N VAL A 339 19.29 -23.83 -1.41
CA VAL A 339 18.55 -23.12 -2.44
C VAL A 339 19.51 -22.72 -3.55
N ASN A 340 18.99 -22.49 -4.74
CA ASN A 340 19.78 -21.94 -5.84
C ASN A 340 18.98 -20.94 -6.67
N LEU A 341 19.72 -20.19 -7.47
CA LEU A 341 19.17 -19.30 -8.48
C LEU A 341 20.14 -19.23 -9.66
N PHE A 342 19.61 -19.38 -10.86
CA PHE A 342 20.35 -19.16 -12.10
C PHE A 342 20.06 -17.75 -12.60
N MET A 343 21.09 -16.94 -12.79
CA MET A 343 20.98 -15.57 -13.28
C MET A 343 21.95 -15.35 -14.44
N GLN A 344 21.81 -14.25 -15.17
CA GLN A 344 22.78 -13.92 -16.23
C GLN A 344 24.18 -13.71 -15.64
N ALA A 345 25.17 -14.41 -16.19
CA ALA A 345 26.58 -14.31 -15.81
C ALA A 345 27.19 -13.01 -16.36
N ASP A 346 26.89 -11.87 -15.73
CA ASP A 346 27.35 -10.55 -16.17
C ASP A 346 27.53 -9.61 -14.98
N TRP A 347 28.45 -8.67 -15.10
CA TRP A 347 28.95 -7.85 -13.99
C TRP A 347 27.94 -6.84 -13.43
N HIS A 348 26.90 -6.54 -14.21
CA HIS A 348 25.83 -5.63 -13.80
C HIS A 348 24.68 -6.33 -13.06
N VAL A 349 24.67 -7.67 -13.02
CA VAL A 349 23.64 -8.45 -12.33
C VAL A 349 24.02 -8.54 -10.85
N ARG A 350 23.09 -8.13 -9.99
CA ARG A 350 23.36 -7.93 -8.56
C ARG A 350 22.31 -8.60 -7.70
N ILE A 351 22.74 -9.00 -6.50
CA ILE A 351 21.89 -9.39 -5.37
C ILE A 351 22.31 -8.55 -4.16
N PHE A 352 21.63 -8.68 -3.03
CA PHE A 352 22.05 -8.01 -1.79
C PHE A 352 22.89 -8.93 -0.89
N ASP A 353 24.01 -8.40 -0.37
CA ASP A 353 24.76 -9.05 0.69
C ASP A 353 24.02 -8.98 2.04
N ALA A 354 24.52 -9.67 3.06
CA ALA A 354 23.94 -9.67 4.40
C ALA A 354 23.86 -8.30 5.11
N LYS A 355 24.50 -7.25 4.56
CA LYS A 355 24.42 -5.86 5.03
C LYS A 355 23.44 -5.01 4.21
N GLY A 356 22.76 -5.61 3.22
CA GLY A 356 21.87 -4.91 2.31
C GLY A 356 22.59 -4.11 1.21
N SER A 357 23.88 -4.37 0.98
CA SER A 357 24.64 -3.71 -0.09
C SER A 357 24.55 -4.52 -1.39
N PRO A 358 24.41 -3.86 -2.55
CA PRO A 358 24.39 -4.55 -3.83
C PRO A 358 25.75 -5.18 -4.14
N VAL A 359 25.76 -6.48 -4.41
CA VAL A 359 26.96 -7.24 -4.81
C VAL A 359 26.75 -7.87 -6.18
N ASN A 360 27.77 -7.78 -7.03
CA ASN A 360 27.79 -8.42 -8.32
C ASN A 360 27.90 -9.94 -8.15
N ILE A 361 27.00 -10.68 -8.80
CA ILE A 361 26.96 -12.13 -8.67
C ILE A 361 28.24 -12.83 -9.17
N THR A 362 28.97 -12.23 -10.12
CA THR A 362 30.22 -12.80 -10.64
C THR A 362 31.38 -12.70 -9.65
N ASN A 363 31.23 -11.91 -8.58
CA ASN A 363 32.25 -11.74 -7.56
C ASN A 363 32.00 -12.62 -6.31
N LEU A 364 30.86 -13.31 -6.25
CA LEU A 364 30.50 -14.16 -5.12
C LEU A 364 31.42 -15.37 -4.99
N LYS A 365 31.80 -15.67 -3.75
CA LYS A 365 32.67 -16.79 -3.37
C LYS A 365 32.02 -17.64 -2.29
N PRO A 366 32.41 -18.92 -2.16
CA PRO A 366 32.02 -19.73 -1.01
C PRO A 366 32.32 -19.02 0.31
N GLY A 367 31.34 -18.99 1.21
CA GLY A 367 31.42 -18.34 2.52
C GLY A 367 30.76 -16.96 2.58
N ASP A 368 30.57 -16.28 1.45
CA ASP A 368 29.86 -15.00 1.40
C ASP A 368 28.43 -15.13 1.93
N GLU A 369 27.94 -14.10 2.61
CA GLU A 369 26.58 -14.06 3.15
C GLU A 369 25.71 -13.10 2.34
N ILE A 370 24.55 -13.57 1.92
CA ILE A 370 23.62 -12.87 1.03
C ILE A 370 22.19 -12.92 1.59
N LEU A 371 21.32 -12.00 1.16
CA LEU A 371 19.93 -11.99 1.58
C LEU A 371 19.05 -12.89 0.73
N GLY A 372 18.07 -13.51 1.37
CA GLY A 372 17.07 -14.33 0.73
C GLY A 372 15.87 -14.58 1.63
N TYR A 373 15.09 -15.61 1.31
CA TYR A 373 13.93 -16.02 2.09
C TYR A 373 13.86 -17.54 2.16
N SER A 374 13.19 -18.02 3.21
CA SER A 374 12.81 -19.42 3.34
C SER A 374 11.29 -19.54 3.30
N SER A 375 10.81 -20.62 2.70
CA SER A 375 9.42 -21.02 2.71
C SER A 375 9.33 -22.52 3.00
N GLN A 376 8.21 -22.97 3.56
CA GLN A 376 7.89 -24.39 3.55
C GLN A 376 7.73 -24.86 2.08
N SER A 377 8.32 -26.01 1.78
CA SER A 377 8.23 -26.70 0.49
C SER A 377 6.78 -27.11 0.18
N GLY A 378 6.53 -27.45 -1.09
CA GLY A 378 5.21 -27.88 -1.55
C GLY A 378 4.43 -26.73 -2.18
N ARG A 379 4.47 -26.65 -3.50
CA ARG A 379 3.66 -25.73 -4.30
C ARG A 379 3.04 -26.47 -5.47
N HIS A 380 1.72 -26.43 -5.60
CA HIS A 380 0.99 -26.91 -6.77
C HIS A 380 0.45 -25.70 -7.52
N VAL A 381 0.98 -25.44 -8.73
CA VAL A 381 0.58 -24.29 -9.57
C VAL A 381 0.67 -22.97 -8.79
N GLY A 382 1.77 -22.76 -8.07
CA GLY A 382 2.01 -21.54 -7.31
C GLY A 382 1.28 -21.44 -5.97
N VAL A 383 0.40 -22.38 -5.63
CA VAL A 383 -0.34 -22.41 -4.36
C VAL A 383 0.33 -23.35 -3.37
N LYS A 384 0.45 -22.92 -2.11
CA LYS A 384 0.95 -23.78 -1.03
C LYS A 384 0.00 -24.96 -0.81
N VAL A 385 0.55 -26.16 -0.83
CA VAL A 385 -0.16 -27.41 -0.56
C VAL A 385 0.65 -28.28 0.39
N ASP A 386 -0.03 -29.00 1.27
CA ASP A 386 0.58 -29.99 2.15
C ASP A 386 0.60 -31.35 1.43
N GLU A 387 1.48 -31.47 0.42
CA GLU A 387 1.68 -32.68 -0.40
C GLU A 387 3.19 -33.02 -0.48
N LEU A 388 3.53 -34.31 -0.69
CA LEU A 388 4.90 -34.70 -0.99
C LEU A 388 5.29 -34.24 -2.40
N ILE A 389 6.11 -33.21 -2.47
CA ILE A 389 6.71 -32.70 -3.71
C ILE A 389 8.23 -32.82 -3.60
N ILE A 390 8.86 -33.43 -4.60
CA ILE A 390 10.32 -33.58 -4.71
C ILE A 390 10.80 -32.75 -5.90
N GLU A 391 11.59 -31.71 -5.63
CA GLU A 391 12.26 -30.87 -6.62
C GLU A 391 13.78 -31.17 -6.57
N GLN A 392 14.47 -31.28 -7.71
CA GLN A 392 15.90 -31.69 -7.78
C GLN A 392 16.75 -30.73 -8.60
#